data_AF-A0A7Y2CSA0-F1
#
_entry.id   AF-A0A7Y2CSA0-F1
#
_cell.length_a   1.000
_cell.length_b   1.000
_cell.length_c   1.000
_cell.angle_alpha   90.00
_cell.angle_beta   90.00
_cell.angle_gamma   90.00
#
_symmetry.space_group_name_H-M   'P 1'
#
loop_
_entity.id
_entity.type
_entity.pdbx_description
1 polymer ?
#
loop_
_entity_poly.entity_id
_entity_poly.type
_entity_poly.pdbx_seq_one_letter_code
_entity_poly.pdbx_strand_id
1 'polypeptide(L)'
;MVAATSTATKDQQDDIMPETSYYEIKTPQGRMVIRLYDETPIHRDNFRKLVSEGYYDGTTFHRVIEGFMIQGGDGLSKDDNPLNDGAGEIGYTLEAEFQPGL
;
A
#
# COMPACT_ATOMS: atom_id res chain seq x y z
N MET A 1 -0.42 13.50 -53.31
CA MET A 1 0.50 14.15 -52.35
C MET A 1 -0.26 14.23 -51.04
N VAL A 2 0.18 13.46 -50.05
CA VAL A 2 -0.43 13.35 -48.72
C VAL A 2 -0.13 14.61 -47.92
N ALA A 3 -1.15 15.16 -47.26
CA ALA A 3 -0.97 16.06 -46.13
C ALA A 3 -1.93 15.58 -45.03
N ALA A 4 -1.39 14.80 -44.10
CA ALA A 4 -2.05 14.49 -42.84
C ALA A 4 -1.65 15.60 -41.85
N THR A 5 -2.62 16.35 -41.37
CA THR A 5 -2.42 17.30 -40.28
C THR A 5 -2.77 16.59 -38.97
N SER A 6 -1.73 16.21 -38.23
CA SER A 6 -1.75 15.91 -36.78
C SER A 6 -2.22 17.18 -36.04
N THR A 7 -3.03 17.16 -34.98
CA THR A 7 -2.80 16.56 -33.66
C THR A 7 -4.07 16.76 -32.81
N ALA A 8 -4.54 15.71 -32.13
CA ALA A 8 -5.10 15.82 -30.78
C ALA A 8 -5.33 14.41 -30.19
N THR A 9 -4.36 13.91 -29.43
CA THR A 9 -4.61 12.98 -28.33
C THR A 9 -3.78 13.46 -27.15
N LYS A 10 -4.44 14.09 -26.17
CA LYS A 10 -3.91 14.10 -24.81
C LYS A 10 -4.46 12.83 -24.17
N ASP A 11 -3.59 11.83 -24.07
CA ASP A 11 -3.81 10.66 -23.24
C ASP A 11 -3.99 11.12 -21.79
N GLN A 12 -5.25 11.26 -21.36
CA GLN A 12 -5.60 11.10 -19.97
C GLN A 12 -5.67 9.59 -19.75
N GLN A 13 -4.52 8.99 -19.49
CA GLN A 13 -4.47 7.71 -18.81
C GLN A 13 -4.97 8.00 -17.39
N ASP A 14 -6.28 7.92 -17.18
CA ASP A 14 -6.82 7.80 -15.84
C ASP A 14 -6.05 6.65 -15.17
N ASP A 15 -5.58 6.90 -13.95
CA ASP A 15 -4.84 5.96 -13.13
C ASP A 15 -5.76 4.79 -12.76
N ILE A 16 -5.97 3.87 -13.71
CA ILE A 16 -6.76 2.66 -13.51
C ILE A 16 -5.89 1.74 -12.66
N MET A 17 -5.89 2.01 -11.36
CA MET A 17 -5.39 1.07 -10.37
C MET A 17 -6.11 -0.27 -10.60
N PRO A 18 -5.43 -1.41 -10.53
CA PRO A 18 -6.09 -2.67 -10.83
C PRO A 18 -7.17 -2.96 -9.78
N GLU A 19 -8.38 -3.31 -10.23
CA GLU A 19 -9.54 -3.71 -9.41
C GLU A 19 -9.34 -5.11 -8.80
N THR A 20 -8.15 -5.38 -8.26
CA THR A 20 -7.84 -6.62 -7.56
C THR A 20 -7.87 -6.39 -6.06
N SER A 21 -8.54 -7.29 -5.35
CA SER A 21 -8.46 -7.41 -3.90
C SER A 21 -7.18 -8.11 -3.44
N TYR A 22 -6.40 -8.70 -4.34
CA TYR A 22 -5.18 -9.43 -4.04
C TYR A 22 -3.92 -8.59 -4.27
N TYR A 23 -3.02 -8.62 -3.29
CA TYR A 23 -1.74 -7.90 -3.31
C TYR A 23 -0.60 -8.83 -2.92
N GLU A 24 0.58 -8.58 -3.50
CA GLU A 24 1.79 -9.32 -3.21
C GLU A 24 2.74 -8.46 -2.36
N ILE A 25 3.20 -9.00 -1.23
CA ILE A 25 4.28 -8.43 -0.44
C ILE A 25 5.52 -9.30 -0.70
N LYS A 26 6.53 -8.70 -1.33
CA LYS A 26 7.81 -9.35 -1.62
C LYS A 26 8.80 -8.99 -0.54
N THR A 27 9.37 -9.99 0.11
CA THR A 27 10.42 -9.81 1.12
C THR A 27 11.63 -10.68 0.77
N PRO A 28 12.81 -10.41 1.34
CA PRO A 28 13.97 -11.30 1.23
C PRO A 28 13.70 -12.74 1.71
N GLN A 29 12.70 -12.92 2.59
CA GLN A 29 12.31 -14.19 3.19
C GLN A 29 11.26 -14.94 2.36
N GLY A 30 10.63 -14.27 1.39
CA GLY A 30 9.70 -14.90 0.46
C GLY A 30 8.55 -13.99 0.03
N ARG A 31 7.59 -14.63 -0.65
CA ARG A 31 6.39 -13.97 -1.19
C ARG A 31 5.19 -14.24 -0.29
N MET A 32 4.51 -13.17 0.13
CA MET A 32 3.22 -13.24 0.81
C MET A 32 2.13 -12.67 -0.11
N VAL A 33 0.99 -13.34 -0.19
CA VAL A 33 -0.18 -12.85 -0.92
C VAL A 33 -1.28 -12.57 0.07
N ILE A 34 -1.78 -11.34 0.06
CA ILE A 34 -2.89 -10.90 0.92
C ILE A 34 -4.11 -10.64 0.06
N ARG A 35 -5.30 -10.83 0.65
CA ARG A 35 -6.57 -10.39 0.10
C ARG A 35 -7.14 -9.31 1.01
N LEU A 36 -7.54 -8.18 0.43
CA LEU A 36 -8.30 -7.15 1.11
C LEU A 36 -9.79 -7.46 0.98
N TYR A 37 -10.52 -7.18 2.06
CA TYR A 37 -11.95 -7.39 2.17
C TYR A 37 -12.68 -6.05 1.92
N ASP A 38 -13.91 -6.12 1.41
CA ASP A 38 -14.70 -4.94 1.03
C ASP A 38 -15.45 -4.35 2.23
N GLU A 39 -15.47 -5.09 3.34
CA GLU A 39 -16.12 -4.79 4.61
C GLU A 39 -15.46 -3.63 5.38
N THR A 40 -14.22 -3.27 5.02
CA THR A 40 -13.46 -2.11 5.55
C THR A 40 -12.98 -1.20 4.39
N PRO A 41 -13.90 -0.53 3.69
CA PRO A 41 -13.59 0.18 2.45
C PRO A 41 -12.57 1.32 2.65
N ILE A 42 -12.64 2.07 3.75
CA ILE A 42 -11.75 3.21 3.97
C ILE A 42 -10.30 2.73 4.18
N HIS A 43 -10.09 1.68 4.98
CA HIS A 43 -8.75 1.11 5.19
C HIS A 43 -8.23 0.39 3.95
N ARG A 44 -9.09 -0.34 3.24
CA ARG A 44 -8.75 -1.00 1.97
C ARG A 44 -8.25 0.02 0.96
N ASP A 45 -8.99 1.10 0.77
CA ASP A 45 -8.68 2.11 -0.24
C ASP A 45 -7.42 2.91 0.14
N ASN A 46 -7.21 3.18 1.44
CA ASN A 46 -5.97 3.79 1.91
C ASN A 46 -4.76 2.87 1.68
N PHE A 47 -4.88 1.56 1.96
CA PHE A 47 -3.81 0.61 1.66
C PHE A 47 -3.50 0.57 0.16
N ARG A 48 -4.53 0.49 -0.69
CA ARG A 48 -4.41 0.51 -2.16
C ARG A 48 -3.65 1.75 -2.64
N LYS A 49 -4.01 2.92 -2.12
CA LYS A 49 -3.33 4.19 -2.41
C LYS A 49 -1.85 4.15 -1.99
N LEU A 50 -1.55 3.74 -0.76
CA LEU A 50 -0.16 3.69 -0.28
C LEU A 50 0.69 2.69 -1.07
N VAL A 51 0.10 1.58 -1.53
CA VAL A 51 0.75 0.64 -2.45
C VAL A 51 1.03 1.28 -3.81
N SER A 52 0.06 1.99 -4.41
CA SER A 52 0.26 2.62 -5.72
C SER A 52 1.30 3.73 -5.68
N GLU A 53 1.43 4.41 -4.53
CA GLU A 53 2.47 5.41 -4.26
C GLU A 53 3.85 4.80 -3.94
N GLY A 54 3.97 3.46 -3.84
CA GLY A 54 5.21 2.78 -3.47
C GLY A 54 5.63 3.03 -2.02
N TYR A 55 4.71 3.47 -1.16
CA TYR A 55 5.02 3.88 0.21
C TYR A 55 5.66 2.77 1.04
N TYR A 56 5.23 1.52 0.86
CA TYR A 56 5.75 0.39 1.65
C TYR A 56 7.12 -0.13 1.17
N ASP A 57 7.60 0.30 0.02
CA ASP A 57 8.89 -0.15 -0.52
C ASP A 57 10.03 0.29 0.40
N GLY A 58 10.86 -0.69 0.78
CA GLY A 58 11.98 -0.52 1.70
C GLY A 58 11.60 -0.47 3.19
N THR A 59 10.32 -0.53 3.56
CA THR A 59 9.94 -0.63 4.98
C THR A 59 10.32 -2.00 5.54
N THR A 60 10.60 -2.06 6.84
CA THR A 60 10.94 -3.32 7.53
C THR A 60 9.80 -3.78 8.45
N PHE A 61 9.85 -5.06 8.83
CA PHE A 61 9.05 -5.59 9.94
C PHE A 61 9.81 -5.33 11.24
N HIS A 62 9.64 -4.14 11.79
CA HIS A 62 10.35 -3.68 12.99
C HIS A 62 9.90 -4.37 14.29
N ARG A 63 8.75 -5.07 14.26
CA ARG A 63 8.25 -5.80 15.43
C ARG A 63 7.77 -7.20 15.06
N VAL A 64 8.40 -8.21 15.67
CA VAL A 64 8.11 -9.63 15.47
C VAL A 64 7.91 -10.28 16.84
N ILE A 65 6.74 -10.86 17.07
CA ILE A 65 6.42 -11.59 18.30
C ILE A 65 6.04 -13.02 17.94
N GLU A 66 6.87 -13.97 18.38
CA GLU A 66 6.67 -15.39 18.13
C GLU A 66 5.31 -15.86 18.68
N GLY A 67 4.58 -16.62 17.87
CA GLY A 67 3.25 -17.12 18.21
C GLY A 67 2.15 -16.06 18.22
N PHE A 68 2.42 -14.83 17.80
CA PHE A 68 1.44 -13.75 17.76
C PHE A 68 1.34 -13.07 16.40
N MET A 69 2.23 -12.11 16.10
CA MET A 69 2.14 -11.31 14.87
C MET A 69 3.48 -10.67 14.49
N ILE A 70 3.53 -10.22 13.23
CA ILE A 70 4.54 -9.29 12.72
C ILE A 70 3.88 -7.95 12.38
N GLN A 71 4.58 -6.86 12.64
CA GLN A 71 4.13 -5.50 12.36
C GLN A 71 5.22 -4.78 11.55
N GLY A 72 4.78 -4.09 10.51
CA GLY A 72 5.61 -3.33 9.58
C GLY A 72 4.83 -2.19 8.96
N GLY A 73 5.33 -1.65 7.84
CA GLY A 73 4.69 -0.54 7.13
C GLY A 73 4.96 0.84 7.72
N ASP A 74 5.97 0.95 8.59
CA ASP A 74 6.45 2.24 9.11
C ASP A 74 7.47 2.87 8.13
N GLY A 75 7.20 4.09 7.69
CA GLY A 75 8.09 4.84 6.81
C GLY A 75 9.44 5.24 7.43
N LEU A 76 9.56 5.36 8.75
CA LEU A 76 10.85 5.62 9.42
C LEU A 76 11.76 4.39 9.40
N SER A 77 11.19 3.19 9.35
CA SER A 77 11.93 1.93 9.29
C SER A 77 12.67 1.64 7.97
N LYS A 78 12.72 2.63 7.08
CA LYS A 78 13.46 2.58 5.80
C LYS A 78 14.93 2.98 5.95
N ASP A 79 15.28 3.64 7.05
CA ASP A 79 16.65 4.05 7.34
C ASP A 79 17.34 3.06 8.31
N ASP A 80 18.58 3.38 8.71
CA ASP A 80 19.39 2.54 9.59
C ASP A 80 19.22 2.84 11.09
N ASN A 81 18.21 3.62 11.49
CA ASN A 81 17.99 4.05 12.87
C ASN A 81 16.83 3.31 13.54
N PRO A 82 17.05 2.14 14.17
CA PRO A 82 15.97 1.34 14.76
C PRO A 82 15.32 1.98 16.01
N LEU A 83 15.81 3.13 16.49
CA LEU A 83 15.28 3.79 17.69
C LEU A 83 13.97 4.53 17.44
N ASN A 84 13.65 4.86 16.19
CA ASN A 84 12.40 5.54 15.82
C ASN A 84 11.42 4.62 15.08
N ASP A 85 11.79 3.36 14.86
CA ASP A 85 10.91 2.35 14.26
C ASP A 85 9.65 2.15 15.12
N GLY A 86 8.52 2.04 14.44
CA GLY A 86 7.17 2.00 15.00
C GLY A 86 6.55 3.37 15.29
N ALA A 87 7.27 4.47 15.05
CA ALA A 87 6.80 5.83 15.36
C ALA A 87 6.52 6.70 14.12
N GLY A 88 6.68 6.18 12.89
CA GLY A 88 6.38 6.96 11.70
C GLY A 88 4.89 7.18 11.49
N GLU A 89 4.60 8.34 10.89
CA GLU A 89 3.26 8.81 10.58
C GLU A 89 3.17 9.20 9.10
N ILE A 90 1.98 9.10 8.52
CA ILE A 90 1.68 9.55 7.14
C ILE A 90 0.95 10.92 7.11
N GLY A 91 0.87 11.59 8.26
CA GLY A 91 0.28 12.92 8.41
C GLY A 91 -1.25 12.95 8.57
N TYR A 92 -1.89 11.78 8.69
CA TYR A 92 -3.33 11.66 8.94
C TYR A 92 -3.68 10.32 9.59
N THR A 93 -4.89 10.24 10.16
CA THR A 93 -5.48 9.03 10.73
C THR A 93 -6.81 8.73 10.04
N LEU A 94 -7.24 7.47 10.10
CA LEU A 94 -8.53 7.02 9.60
C LEU A 94 -9.46 6.71 10.77
N GLU A 95 -10.75 6.93 10.59
CA GLU A 95 -11.78 6.45 11.53
C GLU A 95 -11.86 4.93 11.49
N ALA A 96 -12.02 4.30 12.65
CA ALA A 96 -12.00 2.84 12.76
C ALA A 96 -13.24 2.20 12.11
N GLU A 97 -13.04 1.11 11.37
CA GLU A 97 -14.09 0.34 10.72
C GLU A 97 -14.25 -1.02 11.41
N PHE A 98 -15.36 -1.22 12.12
CA PHE A 98 -15.68 -2.48 12.79
C PHE A 98 -17.02 -3.02 12.28
N GLN A 99 -17.05 -4.31 11.97
CA GLN A 99 -18.25 -5.03 11.55
C GLN A 99 -18.58 -6.10 12.59
N PRO A 100 -19.49 -5.81 13.54
CA PRO A 100 -19.85 -6.79 14.57
C PRO A 100 -20.47 -8.04 13.92
N GLY A 101 -19.88 -9.22 14.18
CA GLY A 101 -20.45 -10.51 13.77
C GLY A 101 -19.85 -11.14 12.50
N LEU A 102 -18.73 -10.60 12.00
CA LEU A 102 -17.77 -11.36 11.19
C LEU A 102 -16.78 -12.12 12.08
#